data_AF-A0A526V2J5-F1
#
_entry.id   AF-A0A526V2J5-F1
#
_cell.length_a   1.000
_cell.length_b   1.000
_cell.length_c   1.000
_cell.angle_alpha   90.00
_cell.angle_beta   90.00
_cell.angle_gamma   90.00
#
_symmetry.space_group_name_H-M   'P 1'
#
loop_
_entity.id
_entity.type
_entity.pdbx_description
1 polymer ?
#
loop_
_entity_poly.entity_id
_entity_poly.type
_entity_poly.pdbx_seq_one_letter_code
_entity_poly.pdbx_strand_id
1 'polypeptide(L)'
;MSKPKIAIVVGSTRAARFADVPTQWIAKIAKSHADIDVEVVDLRDFPLPFFDEVASSAWAPSQNEVAQRWQKKVAEFDGFIFTAAEYNHGPTAVLKNAIDYAANEWNKKSAGFVGYGSVGGSRAVEQLRLYAVELQMAPVKSAVHIAWGDFLAVR
;
A
#
# COMPACT_ATOMS: atom_id res chain seq x y z
N MET A 1 21.30 10.04 12.16
CA MET A 1 20.06 10.22 11.37
C MET A 1 18.92 9.56 12.12
N SER A 2 17.70 10.09 12.04
CA SER A 2 16.51 9.38 12.56
C SER A 2 16.32 8.06 11.81
N LYS A 3 15.75 7.05 12.47
CA LYS A 3 15.40 5.78 11.82
C LYS A 3 14.29 6.04 10.79
N PRO A 4 14.38 5.48 9.56
CA PRO A 4 13.29 5.57 8.60
C PRO A 4 12.02 4.89 9.14
N LYS A 5 10.86 5.53 8.97
CA LYS A 5 9.56 4.97 9.35
C LYS A 5 8.89 4.32 8.14
N ILE A 6 8.65 3.01 8.19
CA ILE A 6 8.09 2.22 7.09
C ILE A 6 6.65 1.82 7.41
N ALA A 7 5.72 2.12 6.50
CA ALA A 7 4.34 1.65 6.60
C ALA A 7 4.14 0.34 5.84
N ILE A 8 3.50 -0.64 6.48
CA ILE A 8 2.92 -1.81 5.79
C ILE A 8 1.45 -1.50 5.53
N VAL A 9 1.11 -1.19 4.29
CA VAL A 9 -0.25 -0.80 3.88
C VAL A 9 -1.07 -2.04 3.52
N VAL A 10 -2.19 -2.22 4.22
CA VAL A 10 -3.11 -3.35 3.99
C VAL A 10 -4.07 -3.02 2.84
N GLY A 11 -3.78 -3.51 1.64
CA GLY A 11 -4.45 -3.11 0.40
C GLY A 11 -5.80 -3.78 0.13
N SER A 12 -6.42 -4.46 1.08
CA SER A 12 -7.76 -5.06 0.90
C SER A 12 -8.60 -4.85 2.14
N THR A 13 -9.87 -4.52 1.99
CA THR A 13 -10.81 -4.28 3.10
C THR A 13 -11.84 -5.40 3.30
N ARG A 14 -11.90 -6.41 2.41
CA ARG A 14 -12.83 -7.57 2.51
C ARG A 14 -12.76 -8.19 3.90
N ALA A 15 -13.90 -8.49 4.54
CA ALA A 15 -13.94 -9.10 5.87
C ALA A 15 -13.02 -10.34 6.00
N ALA A 16 -13.17 -11.30 5.07
CA ALA A 16 -12.34 -12.50 4.97
C ALA A 16 -11.14 -12.33 4.00
N ARG A 17 -10.44 -11.19 4.07
CA ARG A 17 -9.25 -10.95 3.25
C ARG A 17 -8.11 -11.87 3.67
N PHE A 18 -7.32 -12.30 2.71
CA PHE A 18 -6.06 -12.98 3.00
C PHE A 18 -4.96 -12.02 3.49
N ALA A 19 -5.12 -10.72 3.27
CA ALA A 19 -4.11 -9.69 3.55
C ALA A 19 -3.52 -9.73 4.97
N ASP A 20 -4.29 -10.22 5.95
CA ASP A 20 -3.86 -10.28 7.34
C ASP A 20 -2.66 -11.24 7.53
N VAL A 21 -2.63 -12.36 6.78
CA VAL A 21 -1.56 -13.36 6.83
C VAL A 21 -0.19 -12.79 6.41
N PRO A 22 -0.01 -12.28 5.17
CA PRO A 22 1.26 -11.69 4.77
C PRO A 22 1.58 -10.43 5.57
N THR A 23 0.60 -9.60 5.95
CA THR A 23 0.84 -8.41 6.77
C THR A 23 1.52 -8.76 8.09
N GLN A 24 0.99 -9.73 8.83
CA GLN A 24 1.56 -10.17 10.11
C GLN A 24 2.97 -10.75 9.93
N TRP A 25 3.16 -11.56 8.89
CA TRP A 25 4.45 -12.16 8.56
C TRP A 25 5.52 -11.10 8.23
N ILE A 26 5.21 -10.15 7.35
CA ILE A 26 6.13 -9.06 6.98
C ILE A 26 6.39 -8.16 8.18
N ALA A 27 5.37 -7.83 8.97
CA ALA A 27 5.54 -6.99 10.15
C ALA A 27 6.49 -7.62 11.17
N LYS A 28 6.43 -8.96 11.35
CA LYS A 28 7.38 -9.68 12.20
C LYS A 28 8.81 -9.58 11.68
N ILE A 29 9.01 -9.76 10.38
CA ILE A 29 10.34 -9.62 9.75
C ILE A 29 10.84 -8.18 9.91
N ALA A 30 10.05 -7.20 9.49
CA ALA A 30 10.44 -5.79 9.49
C ALA A 30 10.75 -5.28 10.91
N LYS A 31 9.99 -5.69 11.94
CA LYS A 31 10.28 -5.34 13.35
C LYS A 31 11.56 -5.97 13.91
N SER A 32 12.12 -6.98 13.25
CA SER A 32 13.41 -7.56 13.64
C SER A 32 14.62 -6.69 13.21
N HIS A 33 14.38 -5.71 12.33
CA HIS A 33 15.38 -4.75 11.91
C HIS A 33 15.45 -3.58 12.89
N ALA A 34 16.59 -3.43 13.58
CA ALA A 34 16.77 -2.39 14.58
C ALA A 34 16.95 -0.98 14.00
N ASP A 35 17.20 -0.88 12.69
CA ASP A 35 17.51 0.34 11.94
C ASP A 35 16.30 1.05 11.34
N ILE A 36 15.10 0.45 11.41
CA ILE A 36 13.85 1.03 10.92
C ILE A 36 12.75 1.01 11.99
N ASP A 37 11.80 1.92 11.89
CA ASP A 37 10.53 1.87 12.63
C ASP A 37 9.42 1.38 11.69
N VAL A 38 8.48 0.57 12.19
CA VAL A 38 7.47 -0.07 11.35
C VAL A 38 6.07 0.10 11.93
N GLU A 39 5.13 0.57 11.09
CA GLU A 39 3.71 0.68 11.43
C GLU A 39 2.87 -0.10 10.41
N VAL A 40 1.84 -0.81 10.87
CA VAL A 40 0.83 -1.39 9.98
C VAL A 40 -0.28 -0.36 9.80
N VAL A 41 -0.61 -0.06 8.55
CA VAL A 41 -1.64 0.93 8.20
C VAL A 41 -2.74 0.21 7.42
N ASP A 42 -3.90 0.03 8.05
CA ASP A 42 -5.02 -0.67 7.46
C ASP A 42 -5.97 0.31 6.76
N LEU A 43 -6.27 0.09 5.48
CA LEU A 43 -7.22 0.92 4.74
C LEU A 43 -8.65 0.83 5.31
N ARG A 44 -8.97 -0.14 6.16
CA ARG A 44 -10.24 -0.16 6.90
C ARG A 44 -10.37 1.02 7.89
N ASP A 45 -9.25 1.55 8.39
CA ASP A 45 -9.23 2.69 9.32
C ASP A 45 -9.44 4.03 8.58
N PHE A 46 -9.37 4.00 7.25
CA PHE A 46 -9.55 5.14 6.36
C PHE A 46 -10.65 4.81 5.35
N PRO A 47 -11.95 4.90 5.74
CA PRO A 47 -13.08 4.64 4.85
C PRO A 47 -13.24 5.78 3.84
N LEU A 48 -12.29 5.85 2.90
CA LEU A 48 -12.23 6.86 1.85
C LEU A 48 -13.44 6.67 0.92
N PRO A 49 -14.19 7.75 0.58
CA PRO A 49 -15.15 7.69 -0.51
C PRO A 49 -14.43 7.38 -1.82
N PHE A 50 -15.14 7.06 -2.90
CA PHE A 50 -14.50 7.08 -4.21
C PHE A 50 -14.02 8.49 -4.53
N PHE A 51 -12.85 8.58 -5.16
CA PHE A 51 -12.23 9.85 -5.51
C PHE A 51 -13.22 10.78 -6.22
N ASP A 52 -13.62 11.83 -5.52
CA ASP A 52 -14.60 12.85 -5.93
C ASP A 52 -14.18 14.23 -5.38
N GLU A 53 -12.87 14.49 -5.39
CA GLU A 53 -12.32 15.79 -5.06
C GLU A 53 -12.31 16.68 -6.32
N VAL A 54 -12.34 18.00 -6.13
CA VAL A 54 -12.37 18.98 -7.23
C VAL A 54 -11.19 18.84 -8.20
N ALA A 55 -10.06 18.34 -7.71
CA ALA A 55 -8.87 17.99 -8.47
C ALA A 55 -7.99 17.04 -7.64
N SER A 56 -6.91 16.52 -8.26
CA SER A 56 -5.83 15.85 -7.52
C SER A 56 -5.27 16.75 -6.42
N SER A 57 -4.83 16.14 -5.30
CA SER A 57 -4.19 16.86 -4.19
C SER A 57 -2.85 17.51 -4.55
N ALA A 58 -2.31 17.22 -5.74
CA ALA A 58 -1.20 17.97 -6.32
C ALA A 58 -1.57 19.42 -6.70
N TRP A 59 -2.85 19.67 -7.02
CA TRP A 59 -3.33 20.94 -7.58
C TRP A 59 -4.30 21.69 -6.69
N ALA A 60 -5.07 20.98 -5.86
CA ALA A 60 -6.02 21.58 -4.92
C ALA A 60 -6.06 20.79 -3.60
N PRO A 61 -6.18 21.44 -2.44
CA PRO A 61 -6.30 20.73 -1.17
C PRO A 61 -7.59 19.90 -1.13
N SER A 62 -7.49 18.67 -0.65
CA SER A 62 -8.66 17.81 -0.42
C SER A 62 -9.61 18.42 0.60
N GLN A 63 -10.91 18.30 0.36
CA GLN A 63 -11.96 18.79 1.25
C GLN A 63 -12.47 17.70 2.19
N ASN A 64 -12.39 16.44 1.78
CA ASN A 64 -12.87 15.33 2.60
C ASN A 64 -11.96 15.11 3.83
N GLU A 65 -12.56 15.09 5.03
CA GLU A 65 -11.81 14.91 6.28
C GLU A 65 -11.06 13.57 6.35
N VAL A 66 -11.64 12.49 5.81
CA VAL A 66 -10.98 11.17 5.78
C VAL A 66 -9.77 11.20 4.84
N ALA A 67 -9.90 11.88 3.70
CA ALA A 67 -8.78 12.09 2.78
C ALA A 67 -7.65 12.90 3.43
N GLN A 68 -7.96 13.98 4.14
CA GLN A 68 -6.97 14.77 4.87
C GLN A 68 -6.27 13.94 5.97
N ARG A 69 -7.02 13.11 6.72
CA ARG A 69 -6.43 12.19 7.71
C ARG A 69 -5.52 11.16 7.04
N TRP A 70 -5.93 10.62 5.90
CA TRP A 70 -5.13 9.69 5.11
C TRP A 70 -3.83 10.32 4.63
N GLN A 71 -3.90 11.51 4.00
CA GLN A 71 -2.73 12.27 3.57
C GLN A 71 -1.76 12.53 4.73
N LYS A 72 -2.29 13.02 5.87
CA LYS A 72 -1.48 13.24 7.07
C LYS A 72 -0.79 11.96 7.54
N LYS A 73 -1.50 10.82 7.53
CA LYS A 73 -0.94 9.52 7.89
C LYS A 73 0.18 9.12 6.91
N VAL A 74 -0.04 9.20 5.60
CA VAL A 74 0.97 8.90 4.57
C VAL A 74 2.22 9.77 4.74
N ALA A 75 2.05 11.05 5.10
CA ALA A 75 3.15 11.98 5.32
C ALA A 75 4.11 11.57 6.45
N GLU A 76 3.67 10.75 7.42
CA GLU A 76 4.49 10.28 8.55
C GLU A 76 5.60 9.29 8.16
N PHE A 77 5.53 8.68 6.98
CA PHE A 77 6.40 7.56 6.59
C PHE A 77 7.45 7.96 5.56
N ASP A 78 8.59 7.29 5.58
CA ASP A 78 9.70 7.43 4.63
C ASP A 78 9.69 6.35 3.53
N GLY A 79 8.89 5.31 3.73
CA GLY A 79 8.73 4.21 2.77
C GLY A 79 7.53 3.32 3.07
N PHE A 80 7.17 2.51 2.08
CA PHE A 80 5.95 1.72 2.12
C PHE A 80 6.18 0.29 1.63
N ILE A 81 5.48 -0.65 2.25
CA ILE A 81 5.28 -2.01 1.74
C ILE A 81 3.78 -2.18 1.52
N PHE A 82 3.35 -2.30 0.26
CA PHE A 82 1.95 -2.51 -0.07
C PHE A 82 1.65 -3.99 -0.20
N THR A 83 0.62 -4.45 0.52
CA THR A 83 0.03 -5.76 0.25
C THR A 83 -0.94 -5.66 -0.92
N ALA A 84 -0.68 -6.42 -1.98
CA ALA A 84 -1.36 -6.31 -3.26
C ALA A 84 -2.18 -7.57 -3.56
N ALA A 85 -3.45 -7.56 -3.17
CA ALA A 85 -4.40 -8.53 -3.72
C ALA A 85 -4.63 -8.21 -5.20
N GLU A 86 -4.65 -9.24 -6.05
CA GLU A 86 -4.98 -9.07 -7.46
C GLU A 86 -6.43 -9.42 -7.76
N TYR A 87 -7.20 -8.39 -8.13
CA TYR A 87 -8.60 -8.51 -8.54
C TYR A 87 -8.66 -8.25 -10.04
N ASN A 88 -9.01 -9.28 -10.81
CA ASN A 88 -9.21 -9.19 -12.27
C ASN A 88 -8.07 -8.47 -13.00
N HIS A 89 -6.82 -8.94 -12.83
CA HIS A 89 -5.59 -8.37 -13.39
C HIS A 89 -5.14 -7.01 -12.83
N GLY A 90 -5.84 -6.42 -11.86
CA GLY A 90 -5.44 -5.14 -11.25
C GLY A 90 -5.28 -5.23 -9.74
N PRO A 91 -4.73 -4.17 -9.10
CA PRO A 91 -4.82 -4.02 -7.66
C PRO A 91 -6.28 -3.84 -7.23
N THR A 92 -6.54 -3.93 -5.93
CA THR A 92 -7.88 -3.63 -5.42
C THR A 92 -8.24 -2.17 -5.71
N ALA A 93 -9.53 -1.93 -5.98
CA ALA A 93 -10.04 -0.58 -6.17
C ALA A 93 -9.77 0.30 -4.92
N VAL A 94 -9.88 -0.26 -3.72
CA VAL A 94 -9.61 0.47 -2.47
C VAL A 94 -8.16 0.91 -2.34
N LEU A 95 -7.19 0.07 -2.75
CA LEU A 95 -5.78 0.45 -2.73
C LEU A 95 -5.48 1.54 -3.77
N LYS A 96 -6.00 1.39 -4.99
CA LYS A 96 -5.85 2.41 -6.03
C LYS A 96 -6.47 3.74 -5.60
N ASN A 97 -7.69 3.71 -5.07
CA ASN A 97 -8.38 4.89 -4.57
C ASN A 97 -7.59 5.58 -3.45
N ALA A 98 -7.06 4.81 -2.49
CA ALA A 98 -6.20 5.36 -1.44
C ALA A 98 -4.92 6.01 -2.00
N ILE A 99 -4.31 5.41 -3.02
CA ILE A 99 -3.17 6.02 -3.72
C ILE A 99 -3.59 7.35 -4.36
N ASP A 100 -4.74 7.40 -5.04
CA ASP A 100 -5.22 8.61 -5.74
C ASP A 100 -5.54 9.79 -4.80
N TYR A 101 -5.92 9.52 -3.56
CA TYR A 101 -6.22 10.55 -2.56
C TYR A 101 -4.98 11.28 -2.01
N ALA A 102 -3.77 10.79 -2.27
CA ALA A 102 -2.53 11.44 -1.85
C ALA A 102 -1.63 11.60 -3.08
N ALA A 103 -1.03 12.77 -3.24
CA ALA A 103 -0.19 13.03 -4.40
C ALA A 103 1.22 13.37 -3.93
N ASN A 104 1.32 14.46 -3.16
CA ASN A 104 2.59 14.97 -2.69
C ASN A 104 3.22 14.10 -1.59
N GLU A 105 2.39 13.42 -0.81
CA GLU A 105 2.80 12.66 0.36
C GLU A 105 3.58 11.39 0.01
N TRP A 106 3.54 10.96 -1.24
CA TRP A 106 4.30 9.82 -1.76
C TRP A 106 5.69 10.22 -2.27
N ASN A 107 5.88 11.50 -2.61
CA ASN A 107 7.03 11.95 -3.38
C ASN A 107 8.36 11.57 -2.71
N LYS A 108 9.26 10.98 -3.52
CA LYS A 108 10.64 10.61 -3.14
C LYS A 108 10.73 9.54 -2.04
N LYS A 109 9.65 8.81 -1.76
CA LYS A 109 9.61 7.72 -0.79
C LYS A 109 9.79 6.36 -1.47
N SER A 110 10.31 5.39 -0.74
CA SER A 110 10.52 4.03 -1.28
C SER A 110 9.22 3.21 -1.26
N ALA A 111 9.06 2.29 -2.23
CA ALA A 111 7.90 1.40 -2.29
C ALA A 111 8.28 -0.06 -2.56
N GLY A 112 7.79 -0.97 -1.74
CA GLY A 112 7.88 -2.42 -1.92
C GLY A 112 6.48 -3.05 -2.02
N PHE A 113 6.42 -4.27 -2.56
CA PHE A 113 5.15 -4.94 -2.82
C PHE A 113 5.18 -6.41 -2.39
N VAL A 114 4.09 -6.84 -1.76
CA VAL A 114 3.79 -8.24 -1.50
C VAL A 114 2.47 -8.61 -2.14
N GLY A 115 2.57 -9.23 -3.31
CA GLY A 115 1.44 -9.67 -4.12
C GLY A 115 0.92 -11.05 -3.69
N TYR A 116 -0.39 -11.24 -3.81
CA TYR A 116 -1.02 -12.54 -3.63
C TYR A 116 -2.27 -12.68 -4.50
N GLY A 117 -2.58 -13.92 -4.86
CA GLY A 117 -3.64 -14.28 -5.80
C GLY A 117 -3.21 -15.47 -6.65
N SER A 118 -3.99 -15.79 -7.69
CA SER A 118 -3.74 -16.96 -8.54
C SER A 118 -2.30 -17.01 -9.09
N VAL A 119 -1.77 -15.87 -9.53
CA VAL A 119 -0.40 -15.71 -10.05
C VAL A 119 0.49 -14.85 -9.14
N GLY A 120 0.23 -14.88 -7.82
CA GLY A 120 1.05 -14.14 -6.84
C GLY A 120 0.93 -12.62 -6.93
N GLY A 121 -0.16 -12.11 -7.50
CA GLY A 121 -0.41 -10.69 -7.66
C GLY A 121 0.52 -9.96 -8.63
N SER A 122 1.19 -10.70 -9.53
CA SER A 122 2.19 -10.16 -10.44
C SER A 122 1.70 -8.98 -11.28
N ARG A 123 0.45 -9.01 -11.77
CA ARG A 123 -0.11 -7.97 -12.65
C ARG A 123 -0.58 -6.76 -11.85
N ALA A 124 -1.14 -7.00 -10.66
CA ALA A 124 -1.45 -5.94 -9.72
C ALA A 124 -0.18 -5.17 -9.32
N VAL A 125 0.92 -5.88 -9.03
CA VAL A 125 2.21 -5.28 -8.70
C VAL A 125 2.78 -4.48 -9.89
N GLU A 126 2.68 -4.99 -11.12
CA GLU A 126 3.10 -4.26 -12.32
C GLU A 126 2.37 -2.91 -12.46
N GLN A 127 1.04 -2.89 -12.30
CA GLN A 127 0.28 -1.64 -12.32
C GLN A 127 0.63 -0.70 -11.17
N LEU A 128 0.78 -1.23 -9.95
CA LEU A 128 1.16 -0.43 -8.78
C LEU A 128 2.54 0.21 -8.95
N ARG A 129 3.47 -0.41 -9.68
CA ARG A 129 4.76 0.19 -10.01
C ARG A 129 4.62 1.41 -10.92
N LEU A 130 3.70 1.36 -11.88
CA LEU A 130 3.41 2.52 -12.72
C LEU A 130 2.84 3.67 -11.88
N TYR A 131 1.93 3.38 -10.96
CA TYR A 131 1.38 4.39 -10.06
C TYR A 131 2.44 4.96 -9.12
N ALA A 132 3.35 4.10 -8.64
CA ALA A 132 4.46 4.53 -7.80
C ALA A 132 5.38 5.52 -8.52
N VAL A 133 5.74 5.23 -9.78
CA VAL A 133 6.59 6.12 -10.60
C VAL A 133 5.88 7.44 -10.91
N GLU A 134 4.60 7.40 -11.27
CA GLU A 134 3.79 8.60 -11.50
C GLU A 134 3.81 9.53 -10.28
N LEU A 135 3.68 8.97 -9.08
CA LEU A 135 3.67 9.70 -7.81
C LEU A 135 5.08 9.86 -7.20
N GLN A 136 6.11 9.80 -8.04
CA GLN A 136 7.51 10.06 -7.69
C GLN A 136 8.07 9.18 -6.56
N MET A 137 7.49 8.02 -6.29
CA MET A 137 8.08 7.01 -5.41
C MET A 137 9.24 6.29 -6.13
N ALA A 138 10.11 5.67 -5.33
CA ALA A 138 11.18 4.78 -5.79
C ALA A 138 10.83 3.31 -5.51
N PRO A 139 10.14 2.60 -6.43
CA PRO A 139 9.78 1.21 -6.22
C PRO A 139 11.00 0.28 -6.32
N VAL A 140 11.17 -0.65 -5.38
CA VAL A 140 12.27 -1.64 -5.40
C VAL A 140 12.05 -2.70 -6.48
N LYS A 141 13.11 -3.16 -7.17
CA LYS A 141 13.00 -4.14 -8.28
C LYS A 141 12.23 -5.41 -7.90
N SER A 142 12.54 -6.01 -6.76
CA SER A 142 11.96 -7.28 -6.32
C SER A 142 10.60 -7.08 -5.65
N ALA A 143 9.72 -8.06 -5.78
CA ALA A 143 8.47 -8.16 -5.01
C ALA A 143 8.32 -9.59 -4.49
N VAL A 144 7.54 -9.75 -3.42
CA VAL A 144 7.13 -11.07 -2.95
C VAL A 144 5.85 -11.47 -3.67
N HIS A 145 5.81 -12.70 -4.20
CA HIS A 145 4.67 -13.23 -4.93
C HIS A 145 4.18 -14.52 -4.26
N ILE A 146 3.06 -14.45 -3.55
CA ILE A 146 2.43 -15.61 -2.90
C ILE A 146 1.43 -16.20 -3.90
N ALA A 147 1.89 -17.16 -4.70
CA ALA A 147 1.10 -17.78 -5.76
C ALA A 147 0.05 -18.75 -5.19
N TRP A 148 -0.83 -19.24 -6.07
CA TRP A 148 -1.98 -20.07 -5.66
C TRP A 148 -1.65 -21.24 -4.72
N GLY A 149 -0.55 -21.97 -4.99
CA GLY A 149 -0.13 -23.09 -4.16
C GLY A 149 0.21 -22.66 -2.73
N ASP A 150 1.07 -21.65 -2.58
CA ASP A 150 1.48 -21.12 -1.27
C ASP A 150 0.31 -20.47 -0.54
N PHE A 151 -0.53 -19.75 -1.28
CA PHE A 151 -1.74 -19.11 -0.76
C PHE A 151 -2.67 -20.12 -0.09
N LEU A 152 -2.91 -21.28 -0.72
CA LEU A 152 -3.78 -22.30 -0.14
C LEU A 152 -3.15 -23.00 1.07
N ALA A 153 -1.82 -23.11 1.13
CA ALA A 153 -1.13 -23.80 2.22
C ALA A 153 -1.16 -23.03 3.55
N VAL A 154 -1.34 -21.71 3.51
CA VAL A 154 -1.24 -20.82 4.69
C VAL A 154 -2.50 -20.00 4.96
N ARG A 155 -3.59 -20.26 4.21
CA ARG A 155 -4.88 -19.58 4.38
C ARG A 155 -5.73 -20.19 5.50
#